data_AF-A0A2V8NQZ6-F1
#
_entry.id   AF-A0A2V8NQZ6-F1
#
_cell.length_a   1.000
_cell.length_b   1.000
_cell.length_c   1.000
_cell.angle_alpha   90.00
_cell.angle_beta   90.00
_cell.angle_gamma   90.00
#
_symmetry.space_group_name_H-M   'P 1'
#
loop_
_entity.id
_entity.type
_entity.pdbx_description
1 polymer ?
#
loop_
_entity_poly.entity_id
_entity_poly.type
_entity_poly.pdbx_seq_one_letter_code
_entity_poly.pdbx_strand_id
1 'polypeptide(L)'
;MKSRYLVAALLAFAVWSAEAPAQQRVKLPITNKEWETPFPGFKIVGNFYYVGTYDLGCYLIDTGTGLILINSGAPGSYPLIKGNIEALGFKTSDIRIITATHGHWDHVADLALFQTRHHLRSDQGGCEDQAGRSYQAR
;
A
#
# COMPACT_ATOMS: atom_id res chain seq x y z
N MET A 1 3.25 -51.41 7.73
CA MET A 1 4.53 -50.67 7.76
C MET A 1 4.48 -49.24 7.18
N LYS A 2 3.44 -48.82 6.43
CA LYS A 2 3.41 -47.50 5.74
C LYS A 2 2.88 -46.31 6.59
N SER A 3 2.05 -46.58 7.61
CA SER A 3 1.37 -45.54 8.42
C SER A 3 2.30 -44.79 9.39
N ARG A 4 3.31 -45.45 9.97
CA ARG A 4 4.29 -44.81 10.86
C ARG A 4 5.22 -43.82 10.16
N TYR A 5 5.45 -43.99 8.86
CA TYR A 5 6.22 -43.04 8.05
C TYR A 5 5.40 -41.81 7.65
N LEU A 6 4.06 -41.94 7.51
CA LEU A 6 3.17 -40.81 7.23
C LEU A 6 3.02 -39.86 8.43
N VAL A 7 2.92 -40.40 9.65
CA VAL A 7 2.89 -39.58 10.87
C VAL A 7 4.23 -38.88 11.10
N ALA A 8 5.35 -39.56 10.86
CA ALA A 8 6.67 -38.95 10.95
C ALA A 8 6.89 -37.82 9.92
N ALA A 9 6.39 -38.00 8.68
CA ALA A 9 6.46 -36.97 7.65
C ALA A 9 5.58 -35.75 7.96
N LEU A 10 4.38 -35.95 8.53
CA LEU A 10 3.49 -34.86 8.95
C LEU A 10 4.06 -34.07 10.14
N LEU A 11 4.70 -34.74 11.10
CA LEU A 11 5.39 -34.07 12.21
C LEU A 11 6.63 -33.30 11.75
N ALA A 12 7.39 -33.82 10.77
CA ALA A 12 8.52 -33.11 10.20
C ALA A 12 8.10 -31.84 9.43
N PHE A 13 6.95 -31.85 8.75
CA PHE A 13 6.41 -30.67 8.06
C PHE A 13 5.90 -29.59 9.03
N ALA A 14 5.32 -29.99 10.16
CA ALA A 14 4.81 -29.06 11.17
C ALA A 14 5.93 -28.26 11.86
N VAL A 15 7.13 -28.82 12.00
CA VAL A 15 8.28 -28.16 12.63
C VAL A 15 9.00 -27.18 11.69
N TRP A 16 8.95 -27.38 10.37
CA TRP A 16 9.54 -26.43 9.40
C TRP A 16 8.65 -25.21 9.12
N SER A 17 7.39 -25.22 9.57
CA SER A 17 6.47 -24.08 9.38
C SER A 17 6.59 -23.01 10.47
N ALA A 18 7.49 -23.18 11.44
CA ALA A 18 7.71 -22.19 12.49
C ALA A 18 8.69 -21.10 12.01
N GLU A 19 8.12 -19.93 11.73
CA GLU A 19 8.80 -18.63 11.69
C GLU A 19 9.80 -18.42 10.54
N ALA A 20 9.26 -18.11 9.35
CA ALA A 20 10.03 -17.24 8.45
C ALA A 20 10.29 -15.93 9.21
N PRO A 21 11.55 -15.50 9.42
CA PRO A 21 11.81 -14.23 10.05
C PRO A 21 11.16 -13.15 9.19
N ALA A 22 10.30 -12.33 9.79
CA ALA A 22 9.87 -11.10 9.15
C ALA A 22 11.14 -10.38 8.70
N GLN A 23 11.30 -10.15 7.39
CA GLN A 23 12.52 -9.53 6.87
C GLN A 23 12.77 -8.25 7.66
N GLN A 24 13.85 -8.23 8.43
CA GLN A 24 14.25 -7.04 9.16
C GLN A 24 14.56 -5.98 8.11
N ARG A 25 13.70 -4.98 7.99
CA ARG A 25 13.92 -3.84 7.11
C ARG A 25 15.21 -3.17 7.59
N VAL A 26 16.29 -3.33 6.85
CA VAL A 26 17.49 -2.54 7.08
C VAL A 26 17.08 -1.09 6.87
N LYS A 27 17.04 -0.32 7.96
CA LYS A 27 16.77 1.11 7.87
C LYS A 27 18.03 1.76 7.32
N LEU A 28 18.06 1.95 6.00
CA LEU A 28 19.12 2.71 5.36
C LEU A 28 19.08 4.15 5.91
N PRO A 29 20.24 4.72 6.27
CA PRO A 29 20.28 6.11 6.70
C PRO A 29 19.86 6.99 5.53
N ILE A 30 18.88 7.87 5.78
CA ILE A 30 18.51 8.90 4.81
C ILE A 30 19.60 9.96 4.85
N THR A 31 20.34 10.08 3.76
CA THR A 31 21.43 11.05 3.62
C THR A 31 20.95 12.38 3.06
N ASN A 32 19.86 12.38 2.28
CA ASN A 32 19.21 13.60 1.82
C ASN A 32 18.08 14.01 2.77
N LYS A 33 18.29 15.10 3.52
CA LYS A 33 17.29 15.63 4.46
C LYS A 33 16.00 16.11 3.78
N GLU A 34 16.07 16.50 2.50
CA GLU A 34 14.90 16.95 1.75
C GLU A 34 13.87 15.82 1.55
N TRP A 35 14.30 14.56 1.63
CA TRP A 35 13.42 13.40 1.53
C TRP A 35 12.44 13.28 2.69
N GLU A 36 12.84 13.74 3.88
CA GLU A 36 12.02 13.76 5.10
C GLU A 36 11.41 15.13 5.37
N THR A 37 11.77 16.15 4.59
CA THR A 37 11.31 17.53 4.80
C THR A 37 9.85 17.65 4.36
N PRO A 38 8.92 18.06 5.24
CA PRO A 38 7.52 18.23 4.86
C PRO A 38 7.35 19.28 3.77
N PHE A 39 6.40 19.03 2.86
CA PHE A 39 5.99 19.99 1.83
C PHE A 39 4.47 19.95 1.67
N PRO A 40 3.78 21.10 1.54
CA PRO A 40 2.33 21.12 1.48
C PRO A 40 1.82 20.43 0.22
N GLY A 41 0.82 19.56 0.38
CA GLY A 41 0.07 19.02 -0.75
C GLY A 41 -0.66 20.13 -1.52
N PHE A 42 -0.69 20.03 -2.85
CA PHE A 42 -1.33 21.03 -3.71
C PHE A 42 -1.87 20.43 -5.00
N LYS A 43 -2.86 21.10 -5.61
CA LYS A 43 -3.37 20.74 -6.93
C LYS A 43 -2.38 21.20 -8.00
N ILE A 44 -1.89 20.24 -8.80
CA ILE A 44 -1.02 20.54 -9.94
C ILE A 44 -1.89 21.04 -11.11
N VAL A 45 -2.85 20.20 -11.55
CA VAL A 45 -3.78 20.52 -12.64
C VAL A 45 -4.99 19.59 -12.58
N GLY A 46 -6.19 20.10 -12.87
CA GLY A 46 -7.40 19.28 -12.97
C GLY A 46 -7.67 18.44 -11.70
N ASN A 47 -7.58 17.13 -11.85
CA ASN A 47 -7.74 16.10 -10.81
C ASN A 47 -6.41 15.47 -10.36
N PHE A 48 -5.28 16.11 -10.66
CA PHE A 48 -3.93 15.65 -10.35
C PHE A 48 -3.28 16.52 -9.27
N TYR A 49 -2.76 15.87 -8.23
CA TYR A 49 -2.27 16.53 -7.02
C TYR A 49 -0.88 16.02 -6.63
N TYR A 50 -0.10 16.92 -6.04
CA TYR A 50 1.12 16.57 -5.32
C TYR A 50 0.78 16.28 -3.85
N VAL A 51 1.30 15.19 -3.31
CA VAL A 51 1.13 14.80 -1.90
C VAL A 51 2.42 14.32 -1.23
N GLY A 52 3.57 14.44 -1.91
CA GLY A 52 4.88 13.98 -1.45
C GLY A 52 5.54 14.85 -0.38
N THR A 53 6.85 14.62 -0.18
CA THR A 53 7.71 15.44 0.70
C THR A 53 8.34 16.59 -0.09
N TYR A 54 9.42 17.22 0.36
CA TYR A 54 10.04 18.31 -0.40
C TYR A 54 10.62 17.84 -1.73
N ASP A 55 11.28 16.67 -1.73
CA ASP A 55 11.99 16.15 -2.91
C ASP A 55 11.39 14.82 -3.43
N LEU A 56 10.76 14.01 -2.56
CA LEU A 56 10.20 12.72 -2.98
C LEU A 56 8.78 12.86 -3.53
N GLY A 57 8.69 12.97 -4.85
CA GLY A 57 7.44 13.08 -5.60
C GLY A 57 6.48 11.91 -5.37
N CYS A 58 5.37 12.19 -4.69
CA CYS A 58 4.21 11.31 -4.56
C CYS A 58 2.98 12.05 -5.08
N TYR A 59 2.15 11.34 -5.85
CA TYR A 59 1.05 11.95 -6.58
C TYR A 59 -0.28 11.27 -6.30
N LEU A 60 -1.34 12.06 -6.33
CA LEU A 60 -2.71 11.59 -6.17
C LEU A 60 -3.52 11.98 -7.42
N ILE A 61 -4.28 11.04 -7.96
CA ILE A 61 -5.25 11.29 -9.02
C ILE A 61 -6.64 10.96 -8.47
N ASP A 62 -7.55 11.93 -8.56
CA ASP A 62 -8.96 11.73 -8.23
C ASP A 62 -9.76 11.32 -9.47
N THR A 63 -10.30 10.11 -9.50
CA THR A 63 -11.09 9.62 -10.63
C THR A 63 -12.59 9.90 -10.48
N GLY A 64 -13.02 10.49 -9.37
CA GLY A 64 -14.44 10.63 -8.99
C GLY A 64 -15.06 9.35 -8.41
N THR A 65 -14.45 8.17 -8.61
CA THR A 65 -14.90 6.88 -8.04
C THR A 65 -13.87 6.23 -7.11
N GLY A 66 -12.79 6.97 -6.82
CA GLY A 66 -11.69 6.57 -5.97
C GLY A 66 -10.41 7.31 -6.33
N LEU A 67 -9.34 7.03 -5.59
CA LEU A 67 -8.05 7.67 -5.75
C LEU A 67 -7.01 6.70 -6.29
N ILE A 68 -6.07 7.23 -7.07
CA ILE A 68 -4.85 6.53 -7.46
C ILE A 68 -3.70 7.20 -6.75
N LEU A 69 -2.95 6.45 -5.95
CA LEU A 69 -1.71 6.90 -5.31
C LEU A 69 -0.51 6.39 -6.11
N ILE A 70 0.40 7.30 -6.46
CA ILE A 70 1.67 7.01 -7.13
C ILE A 70 2.80 7.33 -6.14
N ASN A 71 3.62 6.32 -5.81
CA ASN A 71 4.73 6.37 -4.83
C ASN A 71 4.28 6.53 -3.35
N SER A 72 5.23 6.40 -2.42
CA SER A 72 5.03 6.49 -0.96
C SER A 72 6.20 7.11 -0.18
N GLY A 73 7.24 7.58 -0.86
CA GLY A 73 8.44 8.15 -0.24
C GLY A 73 9.35 7.12 0.44
N ALA A 74 10.29 7.65 1.23
CA ALA A 74 11.21 6.90 2.09
C ALA A 74 10.53 6.44 3.40
N PRO A 75 11.11 5.50 4.18
CA PRO A 75 10.51 5.01 5.42
C PRO A 75 10.16 6.13 6.40
N GLY A 76 8.89 6.23 6.78
CA GLY A 76 8.40 7.30 7.66
C GLY A 76 7.70 8.45 6.92
N SER A 77 7.59 8.37 5.59
CA SER A 77 6.85 9.35 4.77
C SER A 77 5.33 9.18 4.87
N TYR A 78 4.83 8.01 5.29
CA TYR A 78 3.39 7.75 5.45
C TYR A 78 2.60 8.86 6.17
N PRO A 79 2.96 9.32 7.39
CA PRO A 79 2.23 10.38 8.08
C PRO A 79 2.22 11.71 7.31
N LEU A 80 3.30 12.03 6.59
CA LEU A 80 3.40 13.26 5.80
C LEU A 80 2.46 13.21 4.59
N ILE A 81 2.52 12.12 3.84
CA ILE A 81 1.68 11.91 2.65
C ILE A 81 0.21 11.80 3.04
N LYS A 82 -0.11 11.06 4.11
CA LYS A 82 -1.46 11.01 4.68
C LYS A 82 -1.98 12.40 5.04
N GLY A 83 -1.16 13.21 5.72
CA GLY A 83 -1.52 14.58 6.09
C GLY A 83 -1.79 15.45 4.87
N ASN A 84 -0.99 15.34 3.82
CA ASN A 84 -1.22 16.06 2.56
C ASN A 84 -2.52 15.64 1.86
N ILE A 85 -2.81 14.34 1.79
CA ILE A 85 -4.06 13.81 1.24
C ILE A 85 -5.27 14.37 2.02
N GLU A 86 -5.20 14.34 3.35
CA GLU A 86 -6.26 14.83 4.24
C GLU A 86 -6.45 16.35 4.15
N ALA A 87 -5.35 17.12 4.04
CA ALA A 87 -5.38 18.58 3.89
C ALA A 87 -6.04 19.02 2.56
N LEU A 88 -5.97 18.18 1.53
CA LEU A 88 -6.66 18.41 0.25
C LEU A 88 -8.13 17.98 0.25
N GLY A 89 -8.65 17.49 1.39
CA GLY A 89 -10.03 17.06 1.55
C GLY A 89 -10.31 15.61 1.12
N PHE A 90 -9.28 14.85 0.79
CA PHE A 90 -9.39 13.44 0.43
C PHE A 90 -9.23 12.53 1.64
N LYS A 91 -9.65 11.27 1.51
CA LYS A 91 -9.44 10.24 2.52
C LYS A 91 -8.53 9.16 1.95
N THR A 92 -7.52 8.74 2.72
CA THR A 92 -6.67 7.62 2.32
C THR A 92 -7.47 6.31 2.13
N SER A 93 -8.66 6.19 2.74
CA SER A 93 -9.56 5.05 2.54
C SER A 93 -10.11 4.94 1.12
N ASP A 94 -10.08 6.04 0.36
CA ASP A 94 -10.69 6.11 -0.98
C ASP A 94 -9.67 5.75 -2.07
N ILE A 95 -8.41 5.48 -1.70
CA ILE A 95 -7.38 4.94 -2.59
C ILE A 95 -7.84 3.56 -3.08
N ARG A 96 -7.84 3.36 -4.40
CA ARG A 96 -8.23 2.08 -5.02
C ARG A 96 -7.07 1.44 -5.77
N ILE A 97 -6.14 2.26 -6.23
CA ILE A 97 -4.95 1.83 -6.95
C ILE A 97 -3.74 2.46 -6.26
N ILE A 98 -2.75 1.63 -6.00
CA ILE A 98 -1.43 2.04 -5.52
C ILE A 98 -0.45 1.57 -6.59
N THR A 99 0.37 2.49 -7.09
CA THR A 99 1.40 2.20 -8.10
C THR A 99 2.68 2.96 -7.78
N ALA A 100 3.75 2.65 -8.52
CA ALA A 100 5.03 3.30 -8.37
C ALA A 100 5.66 3.57 -9.73
N THR A 101 6.43 4.66 -9.82
CA THR A 101 7.19 4.97 -11.03
C THR A 101 8.40 4.05 -11.22
N HIS A 102 8.99 3.57 -10.13
CA HIS A 102 10.10 2.62 -10.13
C HIS A 102 10.27 2.00 -8.73
N GLY A 103 11.06 0.93 -8.62
CA GLY A 103 11.17 0.08 -7.43
C GLY A 103 12.26 0.46 -6.42
N HIS A 104 12.71 1.72 -6.37
CA HIS A 104 13.66 2.15 -5.35
C HIS A 104 12.97 2.48 -4.02
N TRP A 105 13.69 2.23 -2.93
CA TRP A 105 13.15 2.26 -1.56
C TRP A 105 12.59 3.63 -1.16
N ASP A 106 13.15 4.70 -1.70
CA ASP A 106 12.71 6.09 -1.53
C ASP A 106 11.41 6.44 -2.27
N HIS A 107 10.87 5.50 -3.06
CA HIS A 107 9.56 5.63 -3.69
C HIS A 107 8.55 4.60 -3.18
N VAL A 108 9.02 3.47 -2.61
CA VAL A 108 8.17 2.31 -2.32
C VAL A 108 8.13 1.87 -0.86
N ALA A 109 8.89 2.49 0.04
CA ALA A 109 9.06 2.01 1.42
C ALA A 109 7.75 1.89 2.22
N ASP A 110 6.81 2.80 1.98
CA ASP A 110 5.58 2.95 2.77
C ASP A 110 4.31 2.59 1.98
N LEU A 111 4.41 2.07 0.74
CA LEU A 111 3.23 1.68 -0.07
C LEU A 111 2.32 0.69 0.68
N ALA A 112 2.92 -0.26 1.38
CA ALA A 112 2.18 -1.28 2.13
C ALA A 112 1.28 -0.67 3.23
N LEU A 113 1.65 0.48 3.80
CA LEU A 113 0.87 1.17 4.83
C LEU A 113 -0.39 1.84 4.26
N PHE A 114 -0.38 2.16 2.96
CA PHE A 114 -1.58 2.56 2.24
C PHE A 114 -2.43 1.35 1.87
N GLN A 115 -1.81 0.19 1.59
CA GLN A 115 -2.52 -1.04 1.20
C GLN A 115 -3.28 -1.73 2.36
N THR A 116 -2.77 -1.64 3.59
CA THR A 116 -3.26 -2.44 4.74
C THR A 116 -4.70 -2.11 5.14
N ARG A 117 -5.25 -0.95 4.74
CA ARG A 117 -6.65 -0.57 5.04
C ARG A 117 -7.66 -0.97 3.97
N HIS A 118 -7.23 -1.44 2.80
CA HIS A 118 -8.14 -1.82 1.72
C HIS A 118 -8.61 -3.28 1.82
N HIS A 119 -7.75 -4.20 2.25
CA HIS A 119 -8.08 -5.62 2.39
C HIS A 119 -8.90 -5.94 3.66
N LEU A 120 -8.83 -5.11 4.70
CA LEU A 120 -9.69 -5.26 5.88
C LEU A 120 -11.13 -4.79 5.63
N ARG A 121 -11.39 -4.11 4.51
CA ARG A 121 -12.71 -3.59 4.13
C ARG A 121 -13.39 -4.40 3.03
N SER A 122 -12.64 -5.17 2.24
CA SER A 122 -13.20 -6.08 1.24
C SER A 122 -14.01 -7.23 1.86
N ASP A 123 -13.79 -7.53 3.14
CA ASP A 123 -14.50 -8.62 3.84
C ASP A 123 -15.82 -8.16 4.50
N GLN A 124 -16.19 -6.87 4.36
CA GLN A 124 -17.39 -6.28 4.99
C GLN A 124 -18.32 -5.59 3.99
N GLY A 125 -18.08 -5.72 2.68
CA GLY A 125 -18.93 -5.15 1.64
C GLY A 125 -19.12 -6.16 0.52
N GLY A 126 -20.34 -6.70 0.41
CA GLY A 126 -20.73 -7.55 -0.71
C GLY A 126 -20.41 -6.89 -2.05
N CYS A 127 -19.92 -7.69 -2.98
CA CYS A 127 -19.77 -7.29 -4.38
C CYS A 127 -21.17 -7.16 -5.00
N GLU A 128 -21.75 -5.97 -4.94
CA GLU A 128 -22.86 -5.57 -5.81
C GLU A 128 -22.29 -4.65 -6.90
N ASP A 129 -22.47 -5.05 -8.16
CA ASP A 129 -22.22 -4.16 -9.27
C ASP A 129 -23.27 -3.04 -9.27
N GLN A 130 -22.90 -1.82 -9.65
CA GLN A 130 -23.86 -0.71 -9.77
C GLN A 130 -24.86 -0.86 -10.94
N ALA A 131 -25.03 -2.07 -11.47
CA ALA A 131 -25.90 -2.36 -12.61
C ALA A 131 -26.85 -3.56 -12.39
N GLY A 132 -26.78 -4.28 -11.26
CA GLY A 132 -27.72 -5.33 -10.91
C GLY A 132 -27.81 -6.48 -11.92
N ARG A 133 -26.73 -6.81 -12.65
CA ARG A 133 -26.77 -7.85 -13.69
C ARG A 133 -25.91 -9.06 -13.31
N SER A 134 -26.59 -10.16 -12.99
CA SER A 134 -25.96 -11.48 -12.81
C SER A 134 -25.40 -12.01 -14.12
N TYR A 135 -24.07 -12.12 -14.23
CA TYR A 135 -23.43 -12.87 -15.30
C TYR A 135 -23.31 -14.34 -14.90
N GLN A 136 -23.98 -15.24 -15.61
CA GLN A 136 -23.70 -16.67 -15.49
C GLN A 136 -22.46 -16.99 -16.33
N ALA A 137 -21.43 -17.53 -15.70
CA ALA A 137 -20.26 -18.08 -16.38
C ALA A 137 -20.68 -19.27 -17.25
N ARG A 138 -20.32 -19.23 -18.53
CA ARG A 138 -20.20 -20.42 -19.38
C ARG A 138 -18.74 -20.79 -19.48
#